data_AF-A0A481ZLP7-F1
#
_entry.id   AF-A0A481ZLP7-F1
#
_cell.length_a   1.000
_cell.length_b   1.000
_cell.length_c   1.000
_cell.angle_alpha   90.00
_cell.angle_beta   90.00
_cell.angle_gamma   90.00
#
_symmetry.space_group_name_H-M   'P 1'
#
loop_
_entity.id
_entity.type
_entity.pdbx_description
1 polymer ?
#
loop_
_entity_poly.entity_id
_entity_poly.type
_entity_poly.pdbx_seq_one_letter_code
_entity_poly.pdbx_strand_id
1 'polypeptide(L)'
;MGLKKDQKQMIKSFKFKLLLLLLVVLLLGCWMLAFFASMDIFGSNFSGFCLLFFIPVAVYDNADTEKIKIITENKGKSGVYRRVNKENGNSYLGSGEDLARRFYTYYSLRGMINYLKKFKNHIFRAILKYGHSKF
;
A
#
# COMPACT_ATOMS: atom_id res chain seq x y z
N MET A 1 24.28 -55.28 -51.31
CA MET A 1 24.78 -53.88 -51.19
C MET A 1 23.76 -52.91 -50.54
N GLY A 2 22.45 -53.24 -50.48
CA GLY A 2 21.41 -52.38 -49.89
C GLY A 2 21.42 -52.23 -48.36
N LEU A 3 21.66 -53.31 -47.60
CA LEU A 3 21.59 -53.30 -46.13
C LEU A 3 22.45 -52.22 -45.43
N LYS A 4 23.65 -51.92 -45.96
CA LYS A 4 24.53 -50.89 -45.38
C LYS A 4 23.98 -49.47 -45.56
N LYS A 5 23.20 -49.20 -46.61
CA LYS A 5 22.57 -47.89 -46.84
C LYS A 5 21.40 -47.69 -45.86
N ASP A 6 20.59 -48.72 -45.65
CA ASP A 6 19.42 -48.66 -44.76
C ASP A 6 19.83 -48.45 -43.30
N GLN A 7 20.89 -49.11 -42.84
CA GLN A 7 21.43 -48.89 -41.49
C GLN A 7 21.97 -47.48 -41.29
N LYS A 8 22.66 -46.91 -42.31
CA LYS A 8 23.15 -45.53 -42.25
C LYS A 8 21.99 -44.52 -42.20
N GLN A 9 20.90 -44.80 -42.90
CA GLN A 9 19.70 -43.97 -42.90
C GLN A 9 18.94 -44.05 -41.56
N MET A 10 18.83 -45.23 -40.97
CA MET A 10 18.27 -45.40 -39.61
C MET A 10 19.08 -44.62 -38.57
N ILE A 11 20.41 -44.74 -38.58
CA ILE A 11 21.27 -44.03 -37.62
C ILE A 11 21.14 -42.51 -37.78
N LYS A 12 21.05 -42.00 -39.01
CA LYS A 12 20.84 -40.56 -39.27
C LYS A 12 19.50 -40.07 -38.73
N SER A 13 18.43 -40.85 -38.94
CA SER A 13 17.09 -40.54 -38.41
C SER A 13 17.04 -40.57 -36.89
N PHE A 14 17.69 -41.56 -36.27
CA PHE A 14 17.79 -41.66 -34.81
C PHE A 14 18.55 -40.48 -34.18
N LYS A 15 19.71 -40.13 -34.76
CA LYS A 15 20.50 -38.97 -34.30
C LYS A 15 19.72 -37.66 -34.43
N PHE A 16 18.94 -37.48 -35.51
CA PHE A 16 18.11 -36.29 -35.69
C PHE A 16 16.99 -36.20 -34.63
N LYS A 17 16.30 -37.31 -34.35
CA LYS A 17 15.26 -37.35 -33.30
C LYS A 17 15.84 -37.10 -31.91
N LEU A 18 17.01 -37.68 -31.63
CA LEU A 18 17.72 -37.45 -30.35
C LEU A 18 18.14 -35.99 -30.20
N LEU A 19 18.65 -35.37 -31.27
CA LEU A 19 19.02 -33.96 -31.27
C LEU A 19 17.80 -33.06 -31.06
N LEU A 20 16.68 -33.37 -31.70
CA LEU A 20 15.42 -32.63 -31.54
C LEU A 20 14.89 -32.72 -30.10
N LEU A 21 14.95 -33.91 -29.50
CA LEU A 21 14.53 -34.12 -28.11
C LEU A 21 15.37 -33.30 -27.13
N LEU A 22 16.70 -33.30 -27.31
CA LEU A 22 17.61 -32.50 -26.49
C LEU A 22 17.32 -31.00 -26.60
N LEU A 23 16.98 -30.53 -27.80
CA LEU A 23 16.67 -29.12 -28.05
C LEU A 23 15.36 -28.71 -27.35
N VAL A 24 14.34 -29.58 -27.36
CA VAL A 24 13.08 -29.34 -26.62
C VAL A 24 13.33 -29.30 -25.10
N VAL A 25 14.15 -30.20 -24.56
CA VAL A 25 14.49 -30.20 -23.12
C VAL A 25 15.22 -28.92 -22.73
N LEU A 26 16.13 -28.42 -23.57
CA LEU A 26 16.82 -27.15 -23.32
C LEU A 26 15.87 -25.95 -23.34
N LEU A 27 14.93 -25.92 -24.28
CA LEU A 27 13.92 -24.85 -24.36
C LEU A 27 12.98 -24.85 -23.14
N LEU A 28 12.55 -26.04 -22.69
CA LEU A 28 11.73 -26.18 -21.49
C LEU A 28 12.50 -25.77 -20.22
N GLY A 29 13.78 -26.12 -20.14
CA GLY A 29 14.66 -25.70 -19.04
C GLY A 29 14.81 -24.19 -18.96
N CYS A 30 15.02 -23.51 -20.09
CA CYS A 30 15.08 -22.04 -20.14
C CYS A 30 13.77 -21.39 -19.69
N TRP A 31 12.62 -21.94 -20.11
CA TRP A 31 11.31 -21.46 -19.67
C TRP A 31 11.11 -21.63 -18.16
N MET A 32 11.51 -22.77 -17.60
CA MET A 32 11.44 -23.00 -16.16
C MET A 32 12.33 -22.03 -15.38
N LEU A 33 13.56 -21.77 -15.83
CA LEU A 33 14.46 -20.82 -15.16
C LEU A 33 13.90 -19.38 -15.19
N ALA A 34 13.32 -18.96 -16.32
CA ALA A 34 12.67 -17.65 -16.41
C ALA A 34 11.43 -17.55 -15.50
N PHE A 35 10.66 -18.63 -15.40
CA PHE A 35 9.51 -18.71 -14.50
C PHE A 35 9.92 -18.60 -13.02
N PHE A 36 10.92 -19.36 -12.58
CA PHE A 36 11.43 -19.27 -11.20
C PHE A 36 11.99 -17.88 -10.88
N ALA A 37 12.74 -17.26 -11.78
CA ALA A 37 13.24 -15.89 -11.58
C ALA A 37 12.10 -14.86 -11.43
N SER A 38 10.96 -15.07 -12.09
CA SER A 38 9.79 -14.20 -11.95
C SER A 38 9.03 -14.39 -10.63
N MET A 39 9.07 -15.57 -10.02
CA MET A 39 8.46 -15.81 -8.71
C MET A 39 9.23 -15.12 -7.57
N ASP A 40 10.56 -15.05 -7.67
CA ASP A 40 11.39 -14.37 -6.67
C ASP A 40 11.18 -12.84 -6.65
N ILE A 41 10.84 -12.26 -7.81
CA ILE A 41 10.49 -10.84 -7.92
C ILE A 41 9.13 -10.54 -7.24
N PHE A 42 8.23 -11.52 -7.20
CA PHE A 42 6.89 -11.37 -6.61
C PHE A 42 6.85 -11.58 -5.09
N GLY A 43 7.71 -12.46 -4.56
CA GLY A 43 7.69 -12.84 -3.13
C GLY A 43 8.15 -11.76 -2.15
N SER A 44 8.99 -10.82 -2.57
CA SER A 44 9.57 -9.78 -1.71
C SER A 44 8.70 -8.53 -1.55
N ASN A 45 7.60 -8.41 -2.30
CA ASN A 45 6.78 -7.19 -2.35
C ASN A 45 5.37 -7.32 -1.77
N PHE A 46 4.96 -8.53 -1.33
CA PHE A 46 3.59 -8.71 -0.85
C PHE A 46 3.32 -8.00 0.49
N SER A 47 4.34 -7.84 1.35
CA SER A 47 4.22 -7.04 2.58
C SER A 47 4.29 -5.52 2.33
N GLY A 48 4.95 -5.09 1.25
CA GLY A 48 5.07 -3.68 0.86
C GLY A 48 3.82 -3.14 0.14
N PHE A 49 3.16 -3.97 -0.67
CA PHE A 49 1.96 -3.56 -1.41
C PHE A 49 0.71 -3.45 -0.52
N CYS A 50 0.62 -4.25 0.55
CA CYS A 50 -0.50 -4.16 1.50
C CYS A 50 -0.50 -2.87 2.33
N LEU A 51 0.64 -2.18 2.47
CA LEU A 51 0.74 -0.92 3.21
C LEU A 51 0.44 0.33 2.35
N LEU A 52 0.31 0.18 1.03
CA LEU A 52 0.25 1.32 0.09
C LEU A 52 -1.17 1.88 -0.16
N PHE A 53 -2.23 1.21 0.30
CA PHE A 53 -3.61 1.71 0.11
C PHE A 53 -4.44 1.69 1.40
N PHE A 54 -4.09 2.56 2.35
CA PHE A 54 -5.08 3.02 3.32
C PHE A 54 -6.05 3.97 2.63
N ILE A 55 -7.17 3.42 2.15
CA ILE A 55 -8.27 4.22 1.59
C ILE A 55 -9.02 4.87 2.75
N PRO A 56 -9.00 6.21 2.88
CA PRO A 56 -9.76 6.88 3.92
C PRO A 56 -11.26 6.66 3.68
N VAL A 57 -11.98 6.26 4.74
CA VAL A 57 -13.43 6.07 4.68
C VAL A 57 -14.15 7.40 4.45
N ALA A 58 -13.60 8.50 4.98
CA ALA A 58 -14.09 9.85 4.79
C ALA A 58 -12.92 10.83 4.65
N VAL A 59 -13.09 11.83 3.79
CA VAL A 59 -12.16 12.95 3.58
C VAL A 59 -12.94 14.24 3.67
N TYR A 60 -12.36 15.24 4.33
CA TYR A 60 -12.92 16.57 4.50
C TYR A 60 -11.91 17.57 3.95
N ASP A 61 -12.40 18.51 3.15
CA ASP A 61 -11.57 19.50 2.48
C ASP A 61 -11.24 20.66 3.40
N ASN A 62 -12.09 21.03 4.36
CA ASN A 62 -11.78 22.13 5.24
C ASN A 62 -12.38 21.92 6.62
N ALA A 63 -11.50 21.80 7.62
CA ALA A 63 -11.92 21.56 8.99
C ALA A 63 -12.68 22.72 9.62
N ASP A 64 -12.54 23.94 9.14
CA ASP A 64 -13.27 25.09 9.67
C ASP A 64 -14.72 25.11 9.17
N THR A 65 -14.90 25.05 7.84
CA THR A 65 -16.23 25.15 7.22
C THR A 65 -17.04 23.86 7.34
N GLU A 66 -16.39 22.68 7.38
CA GLU A 66 -17.06 21.39 7.49
C GLU A 66 -17.14 20.87 8.93
N LYS A 67 -16.87 21.70 9.94
CA LYS A 67 -16.90 21.30 11.37
C LYS A 67 -18.13 20.49 11.76
N ILE A 68 -19.33 20.98 11.41
CA ILE A 68 -20.59 20.32 11.78
C ILE A 68 -20.64 18.92 11.15
N LYS A 69 -20.38 18.84 9.85
CA LYS A 69 -20.36 17.59 9.07
C LYS A 69 -19.37 16.57 9.63
N ILE A 70 -18.14 17.01 9.92
CA ILE A 70 -17.09 16.18 10.54
C ILE A 70 -17.56 15.56 11.85
N ILE A 71 -18.20 16.35 12.71
CA ILE A 71 -18.67 15.89 14.03
C ILE A 71 -19.87 14.95 13.86
N THR A 72 -20.84 15.30 13.02
CA THR A 72 -22.07 14.51 12.86
C THR A 72 -21.82 13.17 12.20
N GLU A 73 -21.00 13.12 11.14
CA GLU A 73 -20.71 11.88 10.41
C GLU A 73 -19.86 10.89 11.21
N ASN A 74 -19.12 11.36 12.22
CA ASN A 74 -18.23 10.55 13.06
C ASN A 74 -18.80 10.25 14.46
N LYS A 75 -20.06 10.61 14.72
CA LYS A 75 -20.69 10.39 16.02
C LYS A 75 -20.84 8.90 16.31
N GLY A 76 -20.33 8.45 17.47
CA GLY A 76 -20.38 7.04 17.89
C GLY A 76 -19.46 6.11 17.09
N LYS A 77 -18.60 6.64 16.22
CA LYS A 77 -17.61 5.85 15.48
C LYS A 77 -16.27 5.90 16.20
N SER A 78 -15.65 4.76 16.40
CA SER A 78 -14.25 4.65 16.81
C SER A 78 -13.34 4.59 15.58
N GLY A 79 -12.06 4.89 15.75
CA GLY A 79 -11.08 4.67 14.68
C GLY A 79 -9.82 5.51 14.78
N VAL A 80 -9.07 5.50 13.68
CA VAL A 80 -7.84 6.28 13.46
C VAL A 80 -8.11 7.33 12.40
N TYR A 81 -7.54 8.52 12.57
CA TYR A 81 -7.67 9.62 11.62
C TYR A 81 -6.33 10.31 11.38
N ARG A 82 -6.28 11.05 10.28
CA ARG A 82 -5.16 11.90 9.89
C ARG A 82 -5.66 13.31 9.63
N ARG A 83 -5.01 14.30 10.22
CA ARG A 83 -5.14 15.72 9.85
C ARG A 83 -3.89 16.16 9.14
N VAL A 84 -4.02 16.85 8.01
CA VAL A 84 -2.90 17.36 7.22
C VAL A 84 -2.95 18.87 7.29
N ASN A 85 -1.87 19.49 7.74
CA ASN A 85 -1.75 20.94 7.60
C ASN A 85 -1.39 21.25 6.14
N LYS A 86 -2.28 21.94 5.43
CA LYS A 86 -2.15 22.28 4.01
C LYS A 86 -1.06 23.32 3.73
N GLU A 87 -0.62 24.07 4.73
CA GLU A 87 0.40 25.10 4.59
C GLU A 87 1.82 24.51 4.61
N ASN A 88 2.08 23.50 5.43
CA ASN A 88 3.42 22.91 5.59
C ASN A 88 3.50 21.40 5.30
N GLY A 89 2.39 20.75 4.96
CA GLY A 89 2.34 19.32 4.65
C GLY A 89 2.42 18.37 5.85
N ASN A 90 2.61 18.89 7.07
CA ASN A 90 2.75 18.05 8.25
C ASN A 90 1.45 17.28 8.53
N SER A 91 1.60 15.98 8.79
CA SER A 91 0.50 15.07 9.09
C SER A 91 0.45 14.73 10.58
N TYR A 92 -0.75 14.73 11.14
CA TYR A 92 -1.02 14.44 12.54
C TYR A 92 -1.99 13.26 12.62
N LEU A 93 -1.51 12.16 13.18
CA LEU A 93 -2.30 10.95 13.38
C LEU A 93 -2.88 10.94 14.80
N GLY A 94 -4.09 10.42 14.92
CA GLY A 94 -4.71 10.19 16.22
C GLY A 94 -5.76 9.10 16.15
N SER A 95 -6.23 8.68 17.32
CA SER A 95 -7.30 7.71 17.46
C SER A 95 -8.31 8.18 18.51
N GLY A 96 -9.48 7.54 18.50
CA GLY A 96 -10.50 7.73 19.52
C GLY A 96 -11.55 6.63 19.49
N GLU A 97 -12.11 6.33 20.66
CA GLU A 97 -13.28 5.44 20.81
C GLU A 97 -14.55 6.13 20.29
N ASP A 98 -14.64 7.45 20.45
CA ASP A 98 -15.64 8.31 19.81
C ASP A 98 -14.90 9.45 19.11
N LEU A 99 -14.83 9.34 17.79
CA LEU A 99 -14.18 10.32 16.92
C LEU A 99 -14.87 11.68 16.97
N ALA A 100 -16.20 11.74 17.10
CA ALA A 100 -16.89 13.03 17.25
C ALA A 100 -16.46 13.75 18.53
N ARG A 101 -16.35 13.04 19.67
CA ARG A 101 -15.85 13.62 20.93
C ARG A 101 -14.39 14.09 20.79
N ARG A 102 -13.55 13.30 20.13
CA ARG A 102 -12.16 13.66 19.83
C ARG A 102 -12.09 14.91 18.97
N PHE A 103 -12.87 14.98 17.90
CA PHE A 103 -12.92 16.12 16.99
C PHE A 103 -13.48 17.38 17.64
N TYR A 104 -14.52 17.25 18.46
CA TYR A 104 -15.08 18.37 19.23
C TYR A 104 -14.02 19.06 20.11
N THR A 105 -13.09 18.28 20.68
CA THR A 105 -12.00 18.82 21.49
C THR A 105 -11.08 19.76 20.70
N TYR A 106 -10.85 19.48 19.41
CA TYR A 106 -10.05 20.36 18.55
C TYR A 106 -10.71 21.72 18.30
N TYR A 107 -12.04 21.80 18.31
CA TYR A 107 -12.78 23.05 18.12
C TYR A 107 -13.07 23.80 19.42
N SER A 108 -12.63 23.28 20.57
CA SER A 108 -12.82 23.89 21.87
C SER A 108 -11.50 24.49 22.36
N LEU A 109 -11.38 25.81 22.33
CA LEU A 109 -10.17 26.50 22.83
C LEU A 109 -9.82 26.08 24.26
N ARG A 110 -10.82 26.02 25.14
CA ARG A 110 -10.68 25.53 26.51
C ARG A 110 -10.20 24.07 26.54
N GLY A 111 -10.78 23.21 25.71
CA GLY A 111 -10.37 21.81 25.57
C GLY A 111 -8.90 21.68 25.17
N MET A 112 -8.48 22.42 24.13
CA MET A 112 -7.10 22.43 23.65
C MET A 112 -6.13 22.90 24.72
N ILE A 113 -6.42 24.01 25.40
CA ILE A 113 -5.56 24.56 26.47
C ILE A 113 -5.41 23.55 27.62
N ASN A 114 -6.51 22.91 28.03
CA ASN A 114 -6.48 21.90 29.09
C ASN A 114 -5.61 20.69 28.71
N TYR A 115 -5.68 20.25 27.45
CA TYR A 115 -4.79 19.19 26.96
C TYR A 115 -3.33 19.63 26.93
N LEU A 116 -3.05 20.86 26.46
CA LEU A 116 -1.69 21.40 26.37
C LEU A 116 -1.02 21.60 27.74
N LYS A 117 -1.81 21.86 28.79
CA LYS A 117 -1.31 21.91 30.18
C LYS A 117 -0.83 20.56 30.68
N LYS A 118 -1.44 19.46 30.22
CA LYS A 118 -1.12 18.10 30.65
C LYS A 118 -0.10 17.41 29.74
N PHE A 119 -0.18 17.67 28.43
CA PHE A 119 0.58 16.96 27.41
C PHE A 119 1.12 17.92 26.37
N LYS A 120 2.36 17.68 25.90
CA LYS A 120 2.97 18.42 24.79
C LYS A 120 2.44 17.93 23.45
N ASN A 121 1.18 18.25 23.14
CA ASN A 121 0.50 17.70 21.98
C ASN A 121 0.60 18.64 20.76
N HIS A 122 1.26 18.15 19.71
CA HIS A 122 1.65 18.94 18.54
C HIS A 122 0.48 19.42 17.68
N ILE A 123 -0.60 18.63 17.54
CA ILE A 123 -1.74 19.04 16.70
C ILE A 123 -2.48 20.24 17.31
N PHE A 124 -2.64 20.29 18.64
CA PHE A 124 -3.27 21.46 19.28
C PHE A 124 -2.45 22.74 19.06
N ARG A 125 -1.12 22.66 19.18
CA ARG A 125 -0.23 23.79 18.87
C ARG A 125 -0.34 24.22 17.41
N ALA A 126 -0.44 23.27 16.50
CA ALA A 126 -0.57 23.56 15.07
C ALA A 126 -1.91 24.22 14.75
N ILE A 127 -3.02 23.72 15.30
CA ILE A 127 -4.35 24.34 15.14
C ILE A 127 -4.36 25.76 15.70
N LEU A 128 -3.78 25.99 16.89
CA LEU A 128 -3.70 27.33 17.49
C LEU A 128 -2.83 28.30 16.68
N LYS A 129 -1.78 27.80 16.01
CA LYS A 129 -0.88 28.62 15.20
C LYS A 129 -1.45 28.96 13.82
N TYR A 130 -2.03 27.97 13.14
CA TYR A 130 -2.41 28.06 11.73
C TYR A 130 -3.93 28.24 11.53
N GLY A 131 -4.75 27.98 12.55
CA GLY A 131 -6.20 27.95 12.44
C GLY A 131 -6.74 26.66 11.83
N HIS A 132 -8.04 26.44 11.95
CA HIS A 132 -8.70 25.25 11.41
C HIS A 132 -8.76 25.23 9.88
N SER A 133 -8.81 26.39 9.23
CA SER A 133 -8.93 26.51 7.77
C SER A 133 -7.72 25.98 6.99
N LYS A 134 -6.59 25.76 7.69
CA LYS A 134 -5.38 25.15 7.13
C LYS A 134 -5.35 23.63 7.26
N PHE A 135 -6.41 23.01 7.78
CA PHE A 135 -6.55 21.56 7.94
C PHE A 135 -7.79 21.06 7.21
#